data_AF-A0A3R7TZP5-F1
#
_entry.id   AF-A0A3R7TZP5-F1
#
_cell.length_a   1.000
_cell.length_b   1.000
_cell.length_c   1.000
_cell.angle_alpha   90.00
_cell.angle_beta   90.00
_cell.angle_gamma   90.00
#
_symmetry.space_group_name_H-M   'P 1'
#
loop_
_entity.id
_entity.type
_entity.pdbx_description
1 polymer ?
#
loop_
_entity_poly.entity_id
_entity_poly.type
_entity_poly.pdbx_seq_one_letter_code
_entity_poly.pdbx_strand_id
1 'polypeptide(L)'
;MARTPTALLMLALLLCAPLVSAVDARDADVIDADQTLTEDTAFDDGFTVTNGATMTVDANITLGDDAVVRIDEGATLNLVGGHMIGSDIQAYMALAGGASTIELPVQGMTGTATVRLMMSKTLNGSELLNVTASTGERVNEATGDDVSLQVNLGDGVDVLTLDLTHNHPFPFGPVAVEVVDSSAQQQRHEAWDLAGTNLVLTWGDAAFSIDVQGTLTIADAMVRGADLRCSGTCSIERSTMEGSAPIIAEAGASLSVRSSMILGSRTDEDVVAVDDADLVYEDSTGTGGWTDAWIRRLSARTVTTNMPGALVSGADLGYKGTKSPNAFADTLGDGVGVELGNSEMTRIVEWVTGDGIYGKEEGTFTVTATTGWGTFTTTVPAVWAPITNVDLQLPVIEVVAIEVQDRTATVNESLGVMLTVANSGTADAPSPVLECTVGGEAADTSPSYIQLSTYGGLAAGSQMEIPLTWRMPSDGAHVLACGVIDLSGTPLEAVEDMVTSDTGVTGAEVSWTYAEEVEEAPWVTVLIALTVFLLGVAGIARVAGARANVEDEEDEEAASSPEDDVKQYPETVVDAPSEEATEEEPSDVEATSGEDEEATEVAPWDEA
;
A
#
# COMPACT_ATOMS: atom_id res chain seq x y z
N MET A 1 22.92 48.43 -39.52
CA MET A 1 22.06 47.55 -40.34
C MET A 1 22.94 46.55 -41.06
N ALA A 2 22.62 45.27 -41.22
CA ALA A 2 21.74 44.39 -40.43
C ALA A 2 22.05 42.94 -40.85
N ARG A 3 22.53 42.07 -39.95
CA ARG A 3 22.90 40.67 -40.24
C ARG A 3 22.75 39.72 -39.03
N THR A 4 21.59 39.72 -38.40
CA THR A 4 21.21 38.71 -37.38
C THR A 4 19.69 38.46 -37.35
N PRO A 5 19.14 37.68 -38.29
CA PRO A 5 17.86 36.98 -38.06
C PRO A 5 17.92 35.46 -38.27
N THR A 6 18.92 34.94 -39.00
CA THR A 6 18.97 33.52 -39.41
C THR A 6 19.39 32.55 -38.29
N ALA A 7 20.27 32.97 -37.38
CA ALA A 7 20.74 32.10 -36.29
C ALA A 7 19.62 31.73 -35.29
N LEU A 8 18.71 32.68 -35.02
CA LEU A 8 17.61 32.45 -34.07
C LEU A 8 16.55 31.48 -34.63
N LEU A 9 16.34 31.50 -35.95
CA LEU A 9 15.34 30.66 -36.62
C LEU A 9 15.79 29.19 -36.70
N MET A 10 17.10 28.92 -36.86
CA MET A 10 17.63 27.55 -36.75
C MET A 10 17.53 27.00 -35.33
N LEU A 11 17.77 27.84 -34.32
CA LEU A 11 17.69 27.41 -32.91
C LEU A 11 16.23 27.10 -32.49
N ALA A 12 15.24 27.82 -33.03
CA ALA A 12 13.83 27.53 -32.81
C ALA A 12 13.37 26.20 -33.47
N LEU A 13 13.93 25.83 -34.63
CA LEU A 13 13.61 24.56 -35.29
C LEU A 13 14.16 23.34 -34.55
N LEU A 14 15.24 23.48 -33.79
CA LEU A 14 15.82 22.43 -32.93
C LEU A 14 15.03 22.20 -31.63
N LEU A 15 14.07 23.07 -31.30
CA LEU A 15 13.21 22.97 -30.09
C LEU A 15 11.82 22.38 -30.38
N CYS A 16 11.59 21.87 -31.59
CA CYS A 16 10.32 21.25 -31.99
C CYS A 16 10.50 19.88 -32.68
N ALA A 17 11.69 19.28 -32.59
CA ALA A 17 11.87 17.86 -32.86
C ALA A 17 11.40 17.06 -31.63
N PRO A 18 10.70 15.91 -31.80
CA PRO A 18 10.43 15.02 -30.68
C PRO A 18 11.76 14.49 -30.12
N LEU A 19 11.86 14.45 -28.78
CA LEU A 19 12.94 13.73 -28.11
C LEU A 19 12.67 12.22 -28.21
N VAL A 20 13.03 11.64 -29.35
CA VAL A 20 13.24 10.20 -29.44
C VAL A 20 14.34 9.84 -28.44
N SER A 21 13.99 9.06 -27.42
CA SER A 21 14.94 8.46 -26.49
C SER A 21 15.91 7.58 -27.27
N ALA A 22 17.21 7.74 -27.04
CA ALA A 22 18.23 6.93 -27.67
C ALA A 22 18.24 5.51 -27.08
N VAL A 23 17.37 4.65 -27.59
CA VAL A 23 17.59 3.20 -27.62
C VAL A 23 18.81 2.96 -28.53
N ASP A 24 19.68 2.02 -28.16
CA ASP A 24 20.82 1.60 -28.99
C ASP A 24 20.33 0.70 -30.13
N ALA A 25 19.55 1.29 -31.05
CA ALA A 25 18.98 0.62 -32.21
C ALA A 25 20.11 0.24 -33.18
N ARG A 26 20.59 -0.99 -33.01
CA ARG A 26 21.40 -1.70 -34.01
C ARG A 26 20.46 -2.22 -35.09
N ASP A 27 20.95 -2.33 -36.32
CA ASP A 27 20.13 -2.52 -37.52
C ASP A 27 19.51 -3.95 -37.60
N ALA A 28 18.51 -4.22 -36.74
CA ALA A 28 17.50 -5.23 -37.00
C ALA A 28 16.74 -4.87 -38.29
N ASP A 29 16.40 -5.86 -39.12
CA ASP A 29 15.94 -5.59 -40.49
C ASP A 29 14.67 -4.72 -40.50
N VAL A 30 14.75 -3.55 -41.14
CA VAL A 30 13.68 -2.53 -41.11
C VAL A 30 12.73 -2.74 -42.28
N ILE A 31 11.46 -2.98 -41.94
CA ILE A 31 10.39 -3.24 -42.90
C ILE A 31 9.52 -1.99 -42.99
N ASP A 32 9.76 -1.20 -44.05
CA ASP A 32 9.14 0.11 -44.33
C ASP A 32 8.10 0.09 -45.46
N ALA A 33 7.80 -1.10 -45.99
CA ALA A 33 6.80 -1.33 -47.03
C ALA A 33 6.12 -2.70 -46.88
N ASP A 34 4.94 -2.86 -47.49
CA ASP A 34 4.23 -4.13 -47.53
C ASP A 34 5.06 -5.23 -48.23
N GLN A 35 5.29 -6.35 -47.54
CA GLN A 35 6.02 -7.50 -48.09
C GLN A 35 5.47 -8.85 -47.64
N THR A 36 5.86 -9.91 -48.35
CA THR A 36 5.50 -11.30 -48.04
C THR A 36 6.75 -12.17 -48.09
N LEU A 37 7.05 -12.85 -46.99
CA LEU A 37 8.15 -13.80 -46.88
C LEU A 37 7.63 -15.22 -47.18
N THR A 38 8.22 -15.87 -48.18
CA THR A 38 7.82 -17.21 -48.67
C THR A 38 9.00 -18.17 -48.84
N GLU A 39 10.15 -17.83 -48.27
CA GLU A 39 11.36 -18.68 -48.22
C GLU A 39 11.95 -18.61 -46.81
N ASP A 40 12.38 -19.75 -46.28
CA ASP A 40 12.89 -19.86 -44.91
C ASP A 40 14.11 -18.96 -44.68
N THR A 41 14.07 -18.17 -43.61
CA THR A 41 15.01 -17.06 -43.38
C THR A 41 15.47 -17.03 -41.91
N ALA A 42 16.68 -16.55 -41.67
CA ALA A 42 17.19 -16.27 -40.33
C ALA A 42 17.41 -14.76 -40.14
N PHE A 43 17.03 -14.23 -38.98
CA PHE A 43 17.39 -12.88 -38.54
C PHE A 43 18.16 -12.98 -37.22
N ASP A 44 19.47 -12.75 -37.27
CA ASP A 44 20.35 -12.92 -36.10
C ASP A 44 20.00 -11.90 -34.98
N ASP A 45 19.77 -10.63 -35.31
CA ASP A 45 19.37 -9.58 -34.35
C ASP A 45 17.83 -9.36 -34.29
N GLY A 46 17.05 -10.00 -35.16
CA GLY A 46 15.61 -9.78 -35.34
C GLY A 46 15.24 -8.73 -36.40
N PHE A 47 14.02 -8.18 -36.35
CA PHE A 47 13.48 -7.25 -37.35
C PHE A 47 12.41 -6.29 -36.78
N THR A 48 12.18 -5.16 -37.45
CA THR A 48 11.14 -4.17 -37.07
C THR A 48 10.17 -3.92 -38.23
N VAL A 49 8.87 -4.18 -38.01
CA VAL A 49 7.79 -3.72 -38.89
C VAL A 49 7.36 -2.32 -38.47
N THR A 50 7.50 -1.34 -39.36
CA THR A 50 7.30 0.09 -39.05
C THR A 50 5.90 0.59 -39.43
N ASN A 51 5.51 1.76 -38.90
CA ASN A 51 4.19 2.36 -39.07
C ASN A 51 3.70 2.36 -40.55
N GLY A 52 2.56 1.73 -40.80
CA GLY A 52 1.93 1.66 -42.12
C GLY A 52 2.46 0.55 -43.04
N ALA A 53 3.41 -0.27 -42.61
CA ALA A 53 3.88 -1.44 -43.35
C ALA A 53 3.24 -2.75 -42.85
N THR A 54 2.97 -3.66 -43.78
CA THR A 54 2.46 -5.01 -43.51
C THR A 54 3.51 -6.07 -43.87
N MET A 55 4.04 -6.80 -42.89
CA MET A 55 4.78 -8.04 -43.15
C MET A 55 3.82 -9.22 -43.07
N THR A 56 3.85 -10.10 -44.07
CA THR A 56 3.19 -11.41 -44.03
C THR A 56 4.23 -12.53 -44.14
N VAL A 57 4.11 -13.60 -43.36
CA VAL A 57 5.08 -14.69 -43.27
C VAL A 57 4.39 -16.03 -43.50
N ASP A 58 4.74 -16.66 -44.61
CA ASP A 58 4.28 -17.98 -45.11
C ASP A 58 5.52 -18.90 -45.30
N ALA A 59 6.42 -18.87 -44.31
CA ALA A 59 7.72 -19.53 -44.28
C ALA A 59 8.24 -19.65 -42.83
N ASN A 60 9.32 -20.40 -42.61
CA ASN A 60 9.97 -20.48 -41.30
C ASN A 60 10.91 -19.29 -41.08
N ILE A 61 10.89 -18.75 -39.86
CA ILE A 61 11.85 -17.78 -39.37
C ILE A 61 12.63 -18.41 -38.21
N THR A 62 13.96 -18.44 -38.35
CA THR A 62 14.88 -18.62 -37.22
C THR A 62 15.29 -17.27 -36.69
N LEU A 63 15.25 -17.08 -35.38
CA LEU A 63 15.70 -15.87 -34.69
C LEU A 63 16.96 -16.20 -33.88
N GLY A 64 17.92 -15.27 -33.85
CA GLY A 64 19.11 -15.42 -33.01
C GLY A 64 18.82 -15.34 -31.52
N ASP A 65 19.87 -15.55 -30.73
CA ASP A 65 19.90 -15.31 -29.27
C ASP A 65 19.68 -13.81 -28.96
N ASP A 66 18.90 -13.50 -27.92
CA ASP A 66 18.45 -12.13 -27.55
C ASP A 66 17.72 -11.34 -28.67
N ALA A 67 17.32 -11.96 -29.79
CA ALA A 67 16.75 -11.25 -30.94
C ALA A 67 15.42 -10.54 -30.64
N VAL A 68 15.14 -9.45 -31.36
CA VAL A 68 13.94 -8.61 -31.13
C VAL A 68 13.07 -8.51 -32.38
N VAL A 69 11.84 -9.00 -32.30
CA VAL A 69 10.78 -8.76 -33.30
C VAL A 69 9.90 -7.61 -32.81
N ARG A 70 9.98 -6.46 -33.47
CA ARG A 70 9.23 -5.26 -33.11
C ARG A 70 8.14 -4.94 -34.14
N ILE A 71 6.95 -4.59 -33.67
CA ILE A 71 5.82 -4.17 -34.52
C ILE A 71 5.35 -2.82 -34.00
N ASP A 72 5.72 -1.72 -34.66
CA ASP A 72 5.38 -0.36 -34.23
C ASP A 72 3.87 -0.08 -34.29
N GLU A 73 3.42 0.97 -33.59
CA GLU A 73 2.05 1.47 -33.66
C GLU A 73 1.63 1.67 -35.13
N GLY A 74 0.50 1.09 -35.54
CA GLY A 74 0.01 1.15 -36.92
C GLY A 74 0.78 0.30 -37.95
N ALA A 75 1.72 -0.54 -37.53
CA ALA A 75 2.30 -1.61 -38.34
C ALA A 75 1.48 -2.91 -38.22
N THR A 76 1.74 -3.90 -39.08
CA THR A 76 1.09 -5.23 -38.97
C THR A 76 2.04 -6.37 -39.34
N LEU A 77 2.10 -7.40 -38.49
CA LEU A 77 2.77 -8.67 -38.76
C LEU A 77 1.74 -9.80 -38.79
N ASN A 78 1.69 -10.54 -39.90
CA ASN A 78 0.83 -11.71 -40.08
C ASN A 78 1.70 -12.96 -40.28
N LEU A 79 1.95 -13.71 -39.21
CA LEU A 79 2.49 -15.07 -39.29
C LEU A 79 1.34 -16.03 -39.60
N VAL A 80 1.32 -16.60 -40.81
CA VAL A 80 0.22 -17.45 -41.29
C VAL A 80 0.82 -18.71 -41.90
N GLY A 81 0.69 -19.85 -41.23
CA GLY A 81 1.29 -21.13 -41.65
C GLY A 81 2.80 -21.24 -41.43
N GLY A 82 3.53 -20.12 -41.35
CA GLY A 82 4.93 -20.06 -40.97
C GLY A 82 5.19 -20.41 -39.50
N HIS A 83 6.47 -20.54 -39.12
CA HIS A 83 6.90 -20.79 -37.73
C HIS A 83 7.97 -19.77 -37.31
N MET A 84 8.03 -19.41 -36.02
CA MET A 84 9.11 -18.59 -35.43
C MET A 84 9.81 -19.39 -34.33
N ILE A 85 11.11 -19.62 -34.48
CA ILE A 85 11.87 -20.51 -33.59
C ILE A 85 13.20 -19.84 -33.23
N GLY A 86 13.49 -19.71 -31.93
CA GLY A 86 14.78 -19.20 -31.44
C GLY A 86 15.94 -20.19 -31.68
N SER A 87 17.15 -19.69 -31.90
CA SER A 87 18.31 -20.53 -32.20
C SER A 87 18.95 -21.17 -30.97
N ASP A 88 18.87 -20.53 -29.80
CA ASP A 88 19.34 -21.07 -28.52
C ASP A 88 18.20 -21.05 -27.49
N ILE A 89 17.44 -22.15 -27.44
CA ILE A 89 16.25 -22.26 -26.58
C ILE A 89 16.66 -22.93 -25.27
N GLN A 90 16.68 -22.15 -24.20
CA GLN A 90 16.99 -22.65 -22.86
C GLN A 90 15.83 -23.51 -22.32
N ALA A 91 16.07 -24.81 -22.19
CA ALA A 91 15.18 -25.74 -21.50
C ALA A 91 15.95 -26.92 -20.92
N TYR A 92 15.41 -27.54 -19.87
CA TYR A 92 15.90 -28.82 -19.35
C TYR A 92 14.75 -29.71 -18.87
N MET A 93 14.94 -31.02 -18.97
CA MET A 93 13.98 -32.00 -18.50
C MET A 93 14.31 -32.40 -17.06
N ALA A 94 13.68 -31.75 -16.09
CA ALA A 94 13.93 -31.97 -14.68
C ALA A 94 13.56 -33.39 -14.23
N LEU A 95 14.45 -34.03 -13.47
CA LEU A 95 14.23 -35.33 -12.85
C LEU A 95 13.41 -35.15 -11.57
N ALA A 96 12.27 -35.85 -11.47
CA ALA A 96 11.34 -35.75 -10.35
C ALA A 96 11.25 -37.05 -9.52
N GLY A 97 10.87 -36.91 -8.25
CA GLY A 97 10.58 -38.06 -7.37
C GLY A 97 11.78 -38.94 -6.98
N GLY A 98 13.01 -38.55 -7.29
CA GLY A 98 14.24 -39.31 -6.97
C GLY A 98 14.51 -40.50 -7.88
N ALA A 99 13.55 -40.88 -8.73
CA ALA A 99 13.67 -41.95 -9.71
C ALA A 99 12.82 -41.62 -10.96
N SER A 100 13.48 -41.51 -12.10
CA SER A 100 12.89 -41.15 -13.40
C SER A 100 13.31 -42.13 -14.48
N THR A 101 12.58 -42.18 -15.58
CA THR A 101 13.03 -42.83 -16.82
C THR A 101 13.09 -41.85 -17.98
N ILE A 102 14.03 -42.04 -18.90
CA ILE A 102 14.07 -41.36 -20.20
C ILE A 102 14.06 -42.42 -21.30
N GLU A 103 13.21 -42.26 -22.31
CA GLU A 103 13.10 -43.13 -23.48
C GLU A 103 13.70 -42.45 -24.73
N LEU A 104 14.74 -43.06 -25.29
CA LEU A 104 15.49 -42.53 -26.44
C LEU A 104 15.23 -43.40 -27.67
N PRO A 105 14.59 -42.90 -28.75
CA PRO A 105 14.34 -43.66 -29.96
C PRO A 105 15.63 -43.79 -30.80
N VAL A 106 16.33 -44.92 -30.65
CA VAL A 106 17.63 -45.22 -31.28
C VAL A 106 17.54 -46.12 -32.53
N GLN A 107 16.34 -46.23 -33.11
CA GLN A 107 16.08 -47.10 -34.26
C GLN A 107 17.09 -46.89 -35.41
N GLY A 108 17.69 -47.99 -35.85
CA GLY A 108 18.69 -48.03 -36.93
C GLY A 108 20.14 -47.93 -36.47
N MET A 109 20.41 -47.51 -35.22
CA MET A 109 21.75 -47.59 -34.62
C MET A 109 22.12 -49.03 -34.27
N THR A 110 23.40 -49.38 -34.38
CA THR A 110 23.87 -50.77 -34.12
C THR A 110 25.24 -50.84 -33.45
N GLY A 111 25.51 -51.98 -32.81
CA GLY A 111 26.75 -52.24 -32.11
C GLY A 111 26.93 -51.38 -30.85
N THR A 112 28.15 -50.90 -30.63
CA THR A 112 28.45 -50.03 -29.48
C THR A 112 28.08 -48.59 -29.77
N ALA A 113 27.45 -47.92 -28.82
CA ALA A 113 27.15 -46.48 -28.87
C ALA A 113 27.57 -45.78 -27.58
N THR A 114 27.80 -44.47 -27.65
CA THR A 114 27.96 -43.58 -26.52
C THR A 114 26.69 -42.76 -26.37
N VAL A 115 26.08 -42.80 -25.18
CA VAL A 115 24.98 -41.91 -24.77
C VAL A 115 25.59 -40.82 -23.89
N ARG A 116 25.26 -39.57 -24.16
CA ARG A 116 25.75 -38.39 -23.44
C ARG A 116 24.56 -37.51 -23.04
N LEU A 117 24.33 -37.39 -21.75
CA LEU A 117 23.35 -36.48 -21.17
C LEU A 117 24.08 -35.17 -20.86
N MET A 118 23.73 -34.09 -21.56
CA MET A 118 24.25 -32.74 -21.31
C MET A 118 23.40 -32.13 -20.20
N MET A 119 23.98 -31.76 -19.05
CA MET A 119 23.23 -31.45 -17.83
C MET A 119 23.00 -29.95 -17.65
N SER A 120 21.86 -29.56 -17.08
CA SER A 120 21.52 -28.15 -16.76
C SER A 120 22.37 -27.52 -15.65
N LYS A 121 23.25 -28.29 -15.01
CA LYS A 121 24.28 -27.82 -14.08
C LYS A 121 25.46 -28.78 -14.04
N THR A 122 26.63 -28.27 -13.65
CA THR A 122 27.79 -29.10 -13.29
C THR A 122 27.45 -30.00 -12.10
N LEU A 123 27.46 -31.32 -12.29
CA LEU A 123 27.28 -32.29 -11.22
C LEU A 123 28.57 -32.41 -10.41
N ASN A 124 28.48 -32.29 -9.08
CA ASN A 124 29.65 -32.37 -8.18
C ASN A 124 29.74 -33.70 -7.41
N GLY A 125 28.73 -34.57 -7.56
CA GLY A 125 28.64 -35.89 -6.94
C GLY A 125 27.76 -35.92 -5.69
N SER A 126 27.39 -34.75 -5.14
CA SER A 126 26.41 -34.65 -4.04
C SER A 126 24.99 -35.06 -4.48
N GLU A 127 24.73 -35.06 -5.78
CA GLU A 127 23.46 -35.44 -6.42
C GLU A 127 23.20 -36.96 -6.43
N LEU A 128 24.24 -37.76 -6.16
CA LEU A 128 24.27 -39.23 -6.27
C LEU A 128 23.59 -39.77 -7.54
N LEU A 129 23.69 -39.05 -8.66
CA LEU A 129 23.02 -39.41 -9.90
C LEU A 129 23.60 -40.73 -10.44
N ASN A 130 22.78 -41.77 -10.47
CA ASN A 130 23.10 -43.04 -11.13
C ASN A 130 22.19 -43.20 -12.35
N VAL A 131 22.77 -43.65 -13.47
CA VAL A 131 22.08 -43.86 -14.75
C VAL A 131 22.35 -45.30 -15.19
N THR A 132 21.30 -46.10 -15.36
CA THR A 132 21.38 -47.47 -15.89
C THR A 132 20.63 -47.56 -17.20
N ALA A 133 21.27 -48.08 -18.26
CA ALA A 133 20.61 -48.35 -19.52
C ALA A 133 19.88 -49.69 -19.49
N SER A 134 18.79 -49.83 -20.26
CA SER A 134 18.06 -51.11 -20.42
C SER A 134 18.90 -52.24 -21.03
N THR A 135 20.02 -51.92 -21.68
CA THR A 135 21.07 -52.86 -22.14
C THR A 135 21.95 -53.41 -21.01
N GLY A 136 21.94 -52.79 -19.82
CA GLY A 136 22.53 -53.30 -18.59
C GLY A 136 23.84 -52.63 -18.13
N GLU A 137 24.40 -51.72 -18.91
CA GLU A 137 25.50 -50.84 -18.52
C GLU A 137 25.01 -49.69 -17.61
N ARG A 138 25.90 -49.10 -16.80
CA ARG A 138 25.54 -48.01 -15.86
C ARG A 138 26.70 -47.08 -15.52
N VAL A 139 26.36 -45.84 -15.20
CA VAL A 139 27.20 -44.87 -14.46
C VAL A 139 26.61 -44.72 -13.06
N ASN A 140 27.45 -44.67 -12.04
CA ASN A 140 27.07 -44.33 -10.66
C ASN A 140 27.78 -43.04 -10.26
N GLU A 141 27.18 -42.25 -9.35
CA GLU A 141 27.77 -41.02 -8.78
C GLU A 141 28.32 -40.08 -9.88
N ALA A 142 27.49 -39.78 -10.88
CA ALA A 142 27.88 -39.01 -12.05
C ALA A 142 28.32 -37.57 -11.71
N THR A 143 29.34 -37.07 -12.43
CA THR A 143 30.01 -35.79 -12.18
C THR A 143 30.37 -35.07 -13.48
N GLY A 144 30.50 -33.74 -13.42
CA GLY A 144 30.74 -32.87 -14.57
C GLY A 144 29.45 -32.33 -15.21
N ASP A 145 29.62 -31.58 -16.30
CA ASP A 145 28.52 -30.99 -17.08
C ASP A 145 27.86 -32.03 -18.04
N ASP A 146 28.50 -33.19 -18.20
CA ASP A 146 28.12 -34.25 -19.13
C ASP A 146 28.17 -35.63 -18.45
N VAL A 147 27.07 -36.40 -18.51
CA VAL A 147 27.05 -37.80 -18.09
C VAL A 147 27.16 -38.71 -19.31
N SER A 148 28.31 -39.35 -19.49
CA SER A 148 28.58 -40.24 -20.63
C SER A 148 28.55 -41.72 -20.24
N LEU A 149 27.74 -42.52 -20.94
CA LEU A 149 27.62 -43.98 -20.80
C LEU A 149 27.91 -44.66 -22.14
N GLN A 150 28.69 -45.74 -22.13
CA GLN A 150 28.84 -46.61 -23.30
C GLN A 150 27.86 -47.80 -23.19
N VAL A 151 27.06 -48.01 -24.23
CA VAL A 151 26.02 -49.05 -24.31
C VAL A 151 26.23 -49.96 -25.53
N ASN A 152 25.69 -51.17 -25.49
CA ASN A 152 25.69 -52.10 -26.61
C ASN A 152 24.27 -52.36 -27.16
N LEU A 153 23.95 -51.71 -28.28
CA LEU A 153 22.70 -51.86 -29.02
C LEU A 153 22.65 -53.16 -29.87
N GLY A 154 23.75 -53.92 -29.94
CA GLY A 154 23.79 -55.24 -30.59
C GLY A 154 23.43 -55.18 -32.07
N ASP A 155 22.53 -56.08 -32.52
CA ASP A 155 22.02 -56.12 -33.90
C ASP A 155 20.96 -55.04 -34.19
N GLY A 156 20.63 -54.19 -33.20
CA GLY A 156 19.67 -53.08 -33.30
C GLY A 156 18.68 -53.05 -32.13
N VAL A 157 18.35 -51.85 -31.68
CA VAL A 157 17.32 -51.54 -30.66
C VAL A 157 16.44 -50.41 -31.21
N ASP A 158 15.13 -50.45 -30.98
CA ASP A 158 14.21 -49.38 -31.41
C ASP A 158 14.15 -48.22 -30.40
N VAL A 159 14.10 -48.54 -29.10
CA VAL A 159 14.08 -47.57 -27.99
C VAL A 159 15.04 -48.03 -26.88
N LEU A 160 15.94 -47.14 -26.48
CA LEU A 160 16.81 -47.30 -25.33
C LEU A 160 16.21 -46.58 -24.13
N THR A 161 15.95 -47.29 -23.04
CA THR A 161 15.48 -46.67 -21.79
C THR A 161 16.69 -46.42 -20.89
N LEU A 162 16.74 -45.23 -20.28
CA LEU A 162 17.62 -44.91 -19.18
C LEU A 162 16.79 -44.85 -17.89
N ASP A 163 17.15 -45.66 -16.89
CA ASP A 163 16.68 -45.52 -15.51
C ASP A 163 17.63 -44.55 -14.78
N LEU A 164 17.11 -43.45 -14.25
CA LEU A 164 17.87 -42.44 -13.52
C LEU A 164 17.43 -42.40 -12.06
N THR A 165 18.39 -42.34 -11.12
CA THR A 165 18.11 -42.16 -9.68
C THR A 165 19.01 -41.09 -9.09
N HIS A 166 18.47 -40.23 -8.23
CA HIS A 166 19.20 -39.13 -7.57
C HIS A 166 18.72 -38.92 -6.13
N ASN A 167 19.52 -38.21 -5.32
CA ASN A 167 19.10 -37.71 -4.00
C ASN A 167 19.10 -36.17 -3.92
N HIS A 168 19.42 -35.47 -5.01
CA HIS A 168 19.47 -34.00 -5.02
C HIS A 168 18.07 -33.39 -4.76
N PRO A 169 17.94 -32.41 -3.85
CA PRO A 169 16.63 -31.87 -3.46
C PRO A 169 16.09 -30.77 -4.39
N PHE A 170 16.94 -30.11 -5.19
CA PHE A 170 16.50 -29.09 -6.15
C PHE A 170 16.40 -29.66 -7.58
N PRO A 171 15.46 -29.17 -8.42
CA PRO A 171 15.34 -29.58 -9.82
C PRO A 171 16.66 -29.47 -10.61
N PHE A 172 16.92 -30.49 -11.43
CA PHE A 172 18.01 -30.55 -12.40
C PHE A 172 17.75 -31.69 -13.39
N GLY A 173 18.43 -31.70 -14.53
CA GLY A 173 18.31 -32.78 -15.51
C GLY A 173 19.03 -32.47 -16.81
N PRO A 174 18.85 -33.29 -17.87
CA PRO A 174 19.45 -33.00 -19.17
C PRO A 174 18.81 -31.80 -19.87
N VAL A 175 19.63 -30.91 -20.45
CA VAL A 175 19.22 -29.95 -21.50
C VAL A 175 19.07 -30.65 -22.85
N ALA A 176 19.87 -31.70 -23.08
CA ALA A 176 19.81 -32.55 -24.26
C ALA A 176 20.40 -33.93 -23.95
N VAL A 177 20.02 -34.93 -24.74
CA VAL A 177 20.66 -36.25 -24.75
C VAL A 177 21.10 -36.59 -26.17
N GLU A 178 22.38 -36.89 -26.32
CA GLU A 178 23.03 -37.27 -27.57
C GLU A 178 23.39 -38.76 -27.56
N VAL A 179 23.10 -39.47 -28.64
CA VAL A 179 23.53 -40.85 -28.88
C VAL A 179 24.40 -40.88 -30.13
N VAL A 180 25.59 -41.45 -30.03
CA VAL A 180 26.55 -41.61 -31.15
C VAL A 180 26.97 -43.06 -31.26
N ASP A 181 26.70 -43.72 -32.39
CA ASP A 181 27.03 -45.13 -32.59
C ASP A 181 28.42 -45.36 -33.23
N SER A 182 28.85 -46.62 -33.27
CA SER A 182 30.15 -47.03 -33.82
C SER A 182 30.35 -46.77 -35.33
N SER A 183 29.29 -46.39 -36.07
CA SER A 183 29.36 -45.92 -37.45
C SER A 183 29.50 -44.39 -37.57
N ALA A 184 29.48 -43.67 -36.44
CA ALA A 184 29.32 -42.22 -36.33
C ALA A 184 27.96 -41.71 -36.84
N GLN A 185 26.90 -42.53 -36.77
CA GLN A 185 25.54 -42.01 -36.77
C GLN A 185 25.31 -41.30 -35.42
N GLN A 186 24.73 -40.09 -35.48
CA GLN A 186 24.42 -39.26 -34.33
C GLN A 186 22.92 -38.97 -34.29
N GLN A 187 22.32 -39.03 -33.11
CA GLN A 187 20.98 -38.55 -32.80
C GLN A 187 21.09 -37.63 -31.57
N ARG A 188 20.44 -36.47 -31.62
CA ARG A 188 20.32 -35.55 -30.48
C ARG A 188 18.84 -35.33 -30.22
N HIS A 189 18.47 -35.37 -28.95
CA HIS A 189 17.13 -35.11 -28.45
C HIS A 189 17.26 -33.94 -27.49
N GLU A 190 16.62 -32.81 -27.80
CA GLU A 190 16.59 -31.65 -26.91
C GLU A 190 15.60 -31.89 -25.76
N ALA A 191 15.64 -31.09 -24.70
CA ALA A 191 14.81 -31.32 -23.50
C ALA A 191 13.33 -31.56 -23.80
N TRP A 192 12.71 -30.75 -24.66
CA TRP A 192 11.29 -30.87 -25.06
C TRP A 192 10.99 -32.11 -25.91
N ASP A 193 11.99 -32.75 -26.52
CA ASP A 193 11.85 -33.98 -27.30
C ASP A 193 12.03 -35.26 -26.43
N LEU A 194 12.35 -35.12 -25.13
CA LEU A 194 12.55 -36.25 -24.22
C LEU A 194 11.23 -36.78 -23.65
N ALA A 195 10.98 -38.07 -23.84
CA ALA A 195 9.84 -38.79 -23.24
C ALA A 195 10.29 -39.68 -22.08
N GLY A 196 9.37 -40.07 -21.19
CA GLY A 196 9.66 -40.99 -20.08
C GLY A 196 8.70 -40.88 -18.90
N THR A 197 9.18 -41.15 -17.68
CA THR A 197 8.38 -41.10 -16.44
C THR A 197 9.08 -40.32 -15.34
N ASN A 198 8.29 -39.62 -14.51
CA ASN A 198 8.74 -38.67 -13.49
C ASN A 198 9.74 -37.65 -14.06
N LEU A 199 9.35 -37.03 -15.17
CA LEU A 199 10.06 -35.97 -15.87
C LEU A 199 9.18 -34.72 -15.90
N VAL A 200 9.78 -33.53 -15.76
CA VAL A 200 9.08 -32.24 -15.87
C VAL A 200 9.90 -31.31 -16.77
N LEU A 201 9.33 -30.89 -17.90
CA LEU A 201 9.98 -29.92 -18.79
C LEU A 201 10.00 -28.55 -18.10
N THR A 202 11.19 -27.98 -17.91
CA THR A 202 11.40 -26.65 -17.34
C THR A 202 12.06 -25.75 -18.39
N TRP A 203 11.46 -24.59 -18.63
CA TRP A 203 11.99 -23.58 -19.54
C TRP A 203 12.89 -22.60 -18.76
N GLY A 204 13.98 -22.18 -19.40
CA GLY A 204 14.85 -21.09 -18.92
C GLY A 204 14.40 -19.75 -19.48
N ASP A 205 15.35 -18.88 -19.78
CA ASP A 205 15.06 -17.55 -20.34
C ASP A 205 14.41 -17.62 -21.75
N ALA A 206 14.02 -16.46 -22.28
CA ALA A 206 13.54 -16.35 -23.66
C ALA A 206 14.72 -16.34 -24.64
N ALA A 207 14.56 -17.06 -25.75
CA ALA A 207 15.55 -17.08 -26.84
C ALA A 207 15.45 -15.82 -27.71
N PHE A 208 14.26 -15.20 -27.76
CA PHE A 208 13.99 -13.95 -28.46
C PHE A 208 12.74 -13.26 -27.88
N SER A 209 12.48 -12.01 -28.25
CA SER A 209 11.31 -11.24 -27.81
C SER A 209 10.43 -10.76 -28.97
N ILE A 210 9.14 -10.57 -28.69
CA ILE A 210 8.14 -9.97 -29.60
C ILE A 210 7.47 -8.79 -28.88
N ASP A 211 7.74 -7.56 -29.35
CA ASP A 211 7.12 -6.32 -28.88
C ASP A 211 6.04 -5.83 -29.85
N VAL A 212 4.77 -5.94 -29.46
CA VAL A 212 3.62 -5.59 -30.30
C VAL A 212 2.98 -4.27 -29.85
N GLN A 213 3.35 -3.18 -30.50
CA GLN A 213 2.68 -1.88 -30.40
C GLN A 213 1.60 -1.70 -31.49
N GLY A 214 1.76 -2.39 -32.63
CA GLY A 214 0.81 -2.42 -33.75
C GLY A 214 -0.16 -3.60 -33.67
N THR A 215 -0.25 -4.37 -34.77
CA THR A 215 -1.10 -5.58 -34.85
C THR A 215 -0.26 -6.82 -35.16
N LEU A 216 -0.44 -7.88 -34.36
CA LEU A 216 0.12 -9.21 -34.56
C LEU A 216 -0.99 -10.23 -34.82
N THR A 217 -0.90 -10.95 -35.94
CA THR A 217 -1.67 -12.17 -36.20
C THR A 217 -0.72 -13.36 -36.24
N ILE A 218 -1.00 -14.38 -35.43
CA ILE A 218 -0.38 -15.71 -35.47
C ILE A 218 -1.49 -16.71 -35.79
N ALA A 219 -1.47 -17.32 -36.97
CA ALA A 219 -2.53 -18.20 -37.45
C ALA A 219 -1.97 -19.49 -38.07
N ASP A 220 -2.49 -20.64 -37.63
CA ASP A 220 -2.08 -21.98 -38.11
C ASP A 220 -0.55 -22.21 -38.01
N ALA A 221 0.07 -21.66 -36.97
CA ALA A 221 1.51 -21.44 -36.84
C ALA A 221 2.09 -22.04 -35.55
N MET A 222 3.42 -21.99 -35.42
CA MET A 222 4.14 -22.32 -34.18
C MET A 222 5.11 -21.20 -33.81
N VAL A 223 5.12 -20.81 -32.54
CA VAL A 223 6.13 -19.92 -31.95
C VAL A 223 6.81 -20.69 -30.83
N ARG A 224 8.15 -20.78 -30.86
CA ARG A 224 8.94 -21.52 -29.87
C ARG A 224 10.11 -20.70 -29.32
N GLY A 225 10.09 -20.43 -28.01
CA GLY A 225 11.15 -19.74 -27.27
C GLY A 225 10.95 -18.25 -27.00
N ALA A 226 9.77 -17.67 -27.24
CA ALA A 226 9.55 -16.22 -27.17
C ALA A 226 9.27 -15.67 -25.75
N ASP A 227 9.61 -14.40 -25.50
CA ASP A 227 8.83 -13.48 -24.65
C ASP A 227 7.86 -12.70 -25.55
N LEU A 228 6.56 -12.68 -25.25
CA LEU A 228 5.54 -12.01 -26.09
C LEU A 228 4.81 -10.96 -25.26
N ARG A 229 5.05 -9.69 -25.61
CA ARG A 229 4.38 -8.52 -25.03
C ARG A 229 3.43 -7.87 -26.03
N CYS A 230 2.16 -7.82 -25.68
CA CYS A 230 1.11 -7.15 -26.43
C CYS A 230 0.73 -5.83 -25.77
N SER A 231 1.09 -4.70 -26.38
CA SER A 231 0.57 -3.36 -26.05
C SER A 231 -0.52 -2.90 -27.02
N GLY A 232 -0.51 -3.43 -28.26
CA GLY A 232 -1.49 -3.16 -29.32
C GLY A 232 -2.57 -4.25 -29.41
N THR A 233 -2.69 -4.87 -30.58
CA THR A 233 -3.65 -5.97 -30.84
C THR A 233 -2.95 -7.25 -31.23
N CYS A 234 -3.23 -8.36 -30.54
CA CYS A 234 -2.64 -9.67 -30.80
C CYS A 234 -3.72 -10.75 -30.94
N SER A 235 -3.66 -11.53 -32.02
CA SER A 235 -4.55 -12.65 -32.28
C SER A 235 -3.76 -13.92 -32.57
N ILE A 236 -3.89 -14.91 -31.69
CA ILE A 236 -3.30 -16.25 -31.78
C ILE A 236 -4.43 -17.23 -32.06
N GLU A 237 -4.42 -17.86 -33.24
CA GLU A 237 -5.50 -18.72 -33.72
C GLU A 237 -4.96 -20.05 -34.28
N ARG A 238 -5.52 -21.20 -33.85
CA ARG A 238 -5.11 -22.55 -34.31
C ARG A 238 -3.59 -22.80 -34.22
N SER A 239 -2.91 -22.19 -33.25
CA SER A 239 -1.44 -22.12 -33.20
C SER A 239 -0.87 -22.69 -31.91
N THR A 240 0.41 -23.04 -31.92
CA THR A 240 1.14 -23.54 -30.74
C THR A 240 2.15 -22.51 -30.23
N MET A 241 2.06 -22.18 -28.94
CA MET A 241 2.98 -21.30 -28.22
C MET A 241 3.79 -22.14 -27.23
N GLU A 242 4.97 -22.61 -27.63
CA GLU A 242 5.76 -23.60 -26.88
C GLU A 242 6.98 -22.94 -26.25
N GLY A 243 7.18 -23.06 -24.93
CA GLY A 243 8.20 -22.28 -24.22
C GLY A 243 8.11 -20.78 -24.54
N SER A 244 6.88 -20.28 -24.70
CA SER A 244 6.56 -18.95 -25.23
C SER A 244 5.50 -18.24 -24.39
N ALA A 245 5.46 -18.58 -23.10
CA ALA A 245 4.61 -18.03 -22.07
C ALA A 245 5.47 -17.66 -20.82
N PRO A 246 5.01 -16.75 -19.95
CA PRO A 246 3.72 -16.07 -19.97
C PRO A 246 3.57 -15.11 -21.15
N ILE A 247 2.38 -15.07 -21.76
CA ILE A 247 2.03 -14.06 -22.77
C ILE A 247 1.46 -12.84 -22.04
N ILE A 248 2.11 -11.68 -22.16
CA ILE A 248 1.70 -10.47 -21.45
C ILE A 248 0.82 -9.60 -22.35
N ALA A 249 -0.40 -9.29 -21.93
CA ALA A 249 -1.21 -8.22 -22.49
C ALA A 249 -1.15 -7.01 -21.55
N GLU A 250 -0.45 -5.95 -21.96
CA GLU A 250 -0.27 -4.72 -21.19
C GLU A 250 -1.59 -3.90 -21.14
N ALA A 251 -1.66 -2.91 -20.24
CA ALA A 251 -2.89 -2.12 -20.04
C ALA A 251 -3.40 -1.46 -21.34
N GLY A 252 -4.72 -1.51 -21.58
CA GLY A 252 -5.37 -1.05 -22.82
C GLY A 252 -5.15 -1.91 -24.07
N ALA A 253 -4.37 -3.00 -24.01
CA ALA A 253 -4.14 -3.90 -25.15
C ALA A 253 -5.35 -4.83 -25.41
N SER A 254 -5.34 -5.50 -26.56
CA SER A 254 -6.34 -6.53 -26.92
C SER A 254 -5.66 -7.83 -27.33
N LEU A 255 -5.86 -8.91 -26.55
CA LEU A 255 -5.32 -10.24 -26.77
C LEU A 255 -6.43 -11.27 -27.01
N SER A 256 -6.31 -12.04 -28.09
CA SER A 256 -7.17 -13.15 -28.47
C SER A 256 -6.35 -14.43 -28.57
N VAL A 257 -6.66 -15.44 -27.76
CA VAL A 257 -6.12 -16.81 -27.87
C VAL A 257 -7.28 -17.76 -28.18
N ARG A 258 -7.28 -18.34 -29.38
CA ARG A 258 -8.41 -19.11 -29.93
C ARG A 258 -7.99 -20.44 -30.53
N SER A 259 -8.66 -21.52 -30.14
CA SER A 259 -8.39 -22.88 -30.64
C SER A 259 -6.90 -23.27 -30.64
N SER A 260 -6.13 -22.71 -29.70
CA SER A 260 -4.67 -22.73 -29.67
C SER A 260 -4.14 -23.52 -28.47
N MET A 261 -2.85 -23.83 -28.49
CA MET A 261 -2.19 -24.60 -27.43
C MET A 261 -1.00 -23.83 -26.88
N ILE A 262 -0.91 -23.68 -25.56
CA ILE A 262 0.25 -23.13 -24.87
C ILE A 262 0.95 -24.32 -24.17
N LEU A 263 2.25 -24.48 -24.41
CA LEU A 263 3.05 -25.62 -23.97
C LEU A 263 4.26 -25.18 -23.15
N GLY A 264 4.03 -25.06 -21.85
CA GLY A 264 5.04 -24.71 -20.85
C GLY A 264 5.29 -23.21 -20.79
N SER A 265 4.77 -22.61 -19.72
CA SER A 265 5.18 -21.28 -19.27
C SER A 265 6.51 -21.32 -18.50
N ARG A 266 7.15 -20.15 -18.39
CA ARG A 266 8.28 -19.88 -17.49
C ARG A 266 7.83 -19.50 -16.08
N THR A 267 6.56 -19.12 -15.91
CA THR A 267 5.93 -18.77 -14.63
C THR A 267 4.75 -19.71 -14.34
N ASP A 268 4.06 -19.47 -13.22
CA ASP A 268 2.80 -20.10 -12.87
C ASP A 268 1.57 -19.56 -13.65
N GLU A 269 1.76 -18.80 -14.74
CA GLU A 269 0.69 -18.37 -15.64
C GLU A 269 1.02 -18.55 -17.13
N ASP A 270 0.08 -19.00 -17.95
CA ASP A 270 0.23 -19.04 -19.41
C ASP A 270 0.02 -17.66 -20.06
N VAL A 271 -0.86 -16.84 -19.49
CA VAL A 271 -1.23 -15.50 -20.00
C VAL A 271 -1.51 -14.55 -18.84
N VAL A 272 -1.01 -13.31 -18.93
CA VAL A 272 -1.26 -12.25 -17.94
C VAL A 272 -1.89 -11.04 -18.63
N ALA A 273 -3.16 -10.77 -18.32
CA ALA A 273 -3.83 -9.53 -18.71
C ALA A 273 -3.61 -8.45 -17.64
N VAL A 274 -3.00 -7.33 -18.01
CA VAL A 274 -2.74 -6.21 -17.11
C VAL A 274 -3.91 -5.23 -17.11
N ASP A 275 -4.34 -4.82 -15.91
CA ASP A 275 -5.38 -3.80 -15.70
C ASP A 275 -6.67 -4.05 -16.51
N ASP A 276 -6.95 -3.17 -17.47
CA ASP A 276 -8.15 -3.13 -18.31
C ASP A 276 -7.99 -3.84 -19.67
N ALA A 277 -6.87 -4.55 -19.90
CA ALA A 277 -6.61 -5.27 -21.14
C ALA A 277 -7.76 -6.21 -21.53
N ASP A 278 -8.22 -6.08 -22.78
CA ASP A 278 -9.24 -6.95 -23.39
C ASP A 278 -8.63 -8.34 -23.63
N LEU A 279 -9.13 -9.36 -22.95
CA LEU A 279 -8.70 -10.74 -23.12
C LEU A 279 -9.86 -11.61 -23.62
N VAL A 280 -9.61 -12.39 -24.66
CA VAL A 280 -10.48 -13.51 -25.06
C VAL A 280 -9.67 -14.79 -25.14
N TYR A 281 -10.05 -15.78 -24.33
CA TYR A 281 -9.44 -17.10 -24.28
C TYR A 281 -10.53 -18.16 -24.54
N GLU A 282 -10.60 -18.69 -25.77
CA GLU A 282 -11.68 -19.57 -26.24
C GLU A 282 -11.13 -20.86 -26.88
N ASP A 283 -11.75 -22.00 -26.59
CA ASP A 283 -11.43 -23.34 -27.13
C ASP A 283 -9.93 -23.73 -27.10
N SER A 284 -9.15 -23.14 -26.18
CA SER A 284 -7.69 -23.25 -26.11
C SER A 284 -7.24 -24.03 -24.88
N THR A 285 -6.04 -24.60 -24.93
CA THR A 285 -5.46 -25.43 -23.86
C THR A 285 -4.14 -24.81 -23.37
N GLY A 286 -4.02 -24.62 -22.06
CA GLY A 286 -2.80 -24.13 -21.40
C GLY A 286 -1.83 -25.23 -21.01
N THR A 287 -0.74 -24.86 -20.34
CA THR A 287 0.25 -25.77 -19.73
C THR A 287 -0.40 -26.70 -18.71
N GLY A 288 -1.35 -26.17 -17.93
CA GLY A 288 -2.16 -26.94 -16.98
C GLY A 288 -1.47 -27.23 -15.64
N GLY A 289 -2.15 -28.00 -14.80
CA GLY A 289 -1.68 -28.31 -13.44
C GLY A 289 -1.66 -27.06 -12.55
N TRP A 290 -0.48 -26.71 -12.03
CA TRP A 290 -0.29 -25.52 -11.20
C TRP A 290 -0.20 -24.21 -11.99
N THR A 291 0.05 -24.26 -13.31
CA THR A 291 0.05 -23.08 -14.17
C THR A 291 -1.38 -22.66 -14.46
N ASP A 292 -1.77 -21.44 -14.07
CA ASP A 292 -3.05 -20.85 -14.42
C ASP A 292 -3.11 -20.51 -15.93
N ALA A 293 -4.19 -20.93 -16.60
CA ALA A 293 -4.36 -20.74 -18.04
C ALA A 293 -4.47 -19.25 -18.44
N TRP A 294 -4.94 -18.39 -17.53
CA TRP A 294 -4.69 -16.94 -17.53
C TRP A 294 -5.02 -16.29 -16.19
N ILE A 295 -4.41 -15.12 -15.94
CA ILE A 295 -4.77 -14.21 -14.83
C ILE A 295 -5.05 -12.78 -15.34
N ARG A 296 -5.88 -12.04 -14.61
CA ARG A 296 -5.93 -10.57 -14.66
C ARG A 296 -5.21 -10.00 -13.44
N ARG A 297 -4.18 -9.19 -13.70
CA ARG A 297 -3.29 -8.62 -12.69
C ARG A 297 -3.30 -7.11 -12.78
N LEU A 298 -3.56 -6.45 -11.66
CA LEU A 298 -3.42 -5.00 -11.59
C LEU A 298 -1.94 -4.57 -11.57
N SER A 299 -1.61 -3.48 -12.24
CA SER A 299 -0.28 -2.86 -12.21
C SER A 299 0.05 -2.35 -10.80
N ALA A 300 -0.90 -1.65 -10.19
CA ALA A 300 -0.87 -1.16 -8.81
C ALA A 300 -2.19 -1.49 -8.09
N ARG A 301 -2.31 -1.16 -6.80
CA ARG A 301 -3.54 -1.29 -6.00
C ARG A 301 -3.54 -0.21 -4.92
N THR A 302 -3.58 1.03 -5.40
CA THR A 302 -3.65 2.23 -4.59
C THR A 302 -5.08 2.48 -4.13
N VAL A 303 -5.24 2.81 -2.86
CA VAL A 303 -6.51 3.29 -2.29
C VAL A 303 -6.32 4.74 -1.83
N THR A 304 -7.03 5.68 -2.46
CA THR A 304 -7.09 7.09 -2.04
C THR A 304 -8.26 7.33 -1.09
N THR A 305 -8.14 8.36 -0.26
CA THR A 305 -9.19 8.76 0.70
C THR A 305 -9.03 10.22 1.10
N ASN A 306 -10.13 10.87 1.48
CA ASN A 306 -10.16 12.23 2.02
C ASN A 306 -9.49 12.44 3.40
N MET A 307 -9.03 11.39 4.08
CA MET A 307 -8.61 11.45 5.49
C MET A 307 -7.16 10.99 5.73
N PRO A 308 -6.20 11.91 5.95
CA PRO A 308 -4.84 11.59 6.39
C PRO A 308 -4.83 10.79 7.70
N GLY A 309 -3.91 9.84 7.82
CA GLY A 309 -3.78 9.00 9.02
C GLY A 309 -4.93 8.01 9.25
N ALA A 310 -5.90 7.89 8.33
CA ALA A 310 -6.91 6.83 8.38
C ALA A 310 -6.27 5.46 8.12
N LEU A 311 -6.70 4.44 8.86
CA LEU A 311 -6.34 3.06 8.58
C LEU A 311 -7.11 2.58 7.35
N VAL A 312 -6.39 2.19 6.30
CA VAL A 312 -6.94 1.50 5.13
C VAL A 312 -6.66 0.01 5.27
N SER A 313 -7.71 -0.80 5.19
CA SER A 313 -7.64 -2.25 5.26
C SER A 313 -8.29 -2.89 4.03
N GLY A 314 -7.57 -3.76 3.35
CA GLY A 314 -8.12 -4.74 2.43
C GLY A 314 -8.60 -5.99 3.19
N ALA A 315 -9.66 -6.62 2.71
CA ALA A 315 -10.11 -7.93 3.17
C ALA A 315 -10.50 -8.82 1.98
N ASP A 316 -10.13 -10.09 2.05
CA ASP A 316 -10.39 -11.13 1.05
C ASP A 316 -9.93 -10.73 -0.38
N LEU A 317 -8.79 -10.02 -0.45
CA LEU A 317 -8.17 -9.55 -1.68
C LEU A 317 -7.26 -10.61 -2.31
N GLY A 318 -6.99 -10.41 -3.60
CA GLY A 318 -5.97 -11.11 -4.34
C GLY A 318 -6.40 -12.49 -4.83
N TYR A 319 -5.42 -13.24 -5.31
CA TYR A 319 -5.63 -14.60 -5.80
C TYR A 319 -6.31 -15.47 -4.73
N LYS A 320 -7.45 -16.07 -5.10
CA LYS A 320 -8.32 -16.89 -4.24
C LYS A 320 -8.73 -16.20 -2.93
N GLY A 321 -8.72 -14.86 -2.88
CA GLY A 321 -9.10 -14.05 -1.71
C GLY A 321 -8.15 -14.18 -0.52
N THR A 322 -6.89 -14.55 -0.75
CA THR A 322 -5.97 -14.97 0.32
C THR A 322 -5.27 -13.85 1.10
N LYS A 323 -5.56 -12.57 0.82
CA LYS A 323 -4.81 -11.42 1.34
C LYS A 323 -5.70 -10.38 2.02
N SER A 324 -5.26 -9.89 3.19
CA SER A 324 -5.90 -8.80 3.94
C SER A 324 -4.87 -7.77 4.40
N PRO A 325 -4.20 -7.05 3.47
CA PRO A 325 -3.20 -6.03 3.81
C PRO A 325 -3.85 -4.82 4.47
N ASN A 326 -3.13 -4.13 5.35
CA ASN A 326 -3.56 -2.85 5.91
C ASN A 326 -2.37 -1.91 6.12
N ALA A 327 -2.64 -0.61 6.05
CA ALA A 327 -1.67 0.47 6.27
C ALA A 327 -2.41 1.79 6.56
N PHE A 328 -1.72 2.77 7.16
CA PHE A 328 -2.27 4.11 7.33
C PHE A 328 -2.09 4.94 6.05
N ALA A 329 -3.11 5.72 5.69
CA ALA A 329 -3.05 6.66 4.57
C ALA A 329 -2.12 7.84 4.90
N ASP A 330 -1.26 8.19 3.96
CA ASP A 330 -0.33 9.33 4.03
C ASP A 330 -0.37 10.11 2.70
N THR A 331 0.46 11.13 2.58
CA THR A 331 0.60 12.00 1.40
C THR A 331 1.09 11.18 0.20
N LEU A 332 0.26 11.07 -0.83
CA LEU A 332 0.51 10.29 -2.04
C LEU A 332 0.41 11.21 -3.27
N GLY A 333 1.54 11.85 -3.60
CA GLY A 333 1.58 12.91 -4.62
C GLY A 333 0.83 14.15 -4.15
N ASP A 334 -0.13 14.62 -4.96
CA ASP A 334 -1.03 15.73 -4.62
C ASP A 334 -2.27 15.26 -3.80
N GLY A 335 -2.36 13.96 -3.48
CA GLY A 335 -3.50 13.35 -2.78
C GLY A 335 -3.11 12.63 -1.49
N VAL A 336 -4.04 11.84 -0.96
CA VAL A 336 -3.90 11.08 0.29
C VAL A 336 -4.35 9.64 0.05
N GLY A 337 -3.58 8.66 0.51
CA GLY A 337 -3.87 7.25 0.27
C GLY A 337 -2.74 6.31 0.64
N VAL A 338 -2.83 5.06 0.18
CA VAL A 338 -1.78 4.04 0.35
C VAL A 338 -1.85 2.96 -0.73
N GLU A 339 -0.69 2.38 -1.07
CA GLU A 339 -0.54 1.25 -1.99
C GLU A 339 -0.62 -0.08 -1.22
N LEU A 340 -1.56 -0.96 -1.60
CA LEU A 340 -1.80 -2.25 -0.93
C LEU A 340 -1.40 -3.48 -1.77
N GLY A 341 -1.02 -3.28 -3.05
CA GLY A 341 -0.60 -4.30 -4.00
C GLY A 341 0.87 -4.70 -3.86
N ASN A 342 1.35 -4.91 -2.63
CA ASN A 342 2.75 -5.16 -2.32
C ASN A 342 3.33 -6.50 -2.85
N SER A 343 2.55 -7.27 -3.62
CA SER A 343 2.93 -8.55 -4.22
C SER A 343 2.15 -8.83 -5.52
N GLU A 344 2.64 -9.80 -6.28
CA GLU A 344 1.90 -10.54 -7.31
C GLU A 344 0.46 -10.88 -6.84
N MET A 345 0.40 -11.71 -5.80
CA MET A 345 -0.82 -12.32 -5.29
C MET A 345 -1.86 -11.33 -4.73
N THR A 346 -1.46 -10.13 -4.32
CA THR A 346 -2.40 -9.07 -3.86
C THR A 346 -3.05 -8.31 -5.01
N ARG A 347 -2.50 -8.41 -6.24
CA ARG A 347 -2.95 -7.67 -7.43
C ARG A 347 -3.71 -8.53 -8.44
N ILE A 348 -3.71 -9.86 -8.30
CA ILE A 348 -4.53 -10.75 -9.12
C ILE A 348 -6.00 -10.64 -8.71
N VAL A 349 -6.89 -10.35 -9.67
CA VAL A 349 -8.32 -10.07 -9.44
C VAL A 349 -9.28 -11.01 -10.19
N GLU A 350 -8.80 -11.69 -11.23
CA GLU A 350 -9.56 -12.62 -12.06
C GLU A 350 -8.60 -13.70 -12.56
N TRP A 351 -9.04 -14.95 -12.72
CA TRP A 351 -8.18 -16.04 -13.18
C TRP A 351 -8.97 -17.21 -13.76
N VAL A 352 -8.30 -18.03 -14.57
CA VAL A 352 -8.73 -19.39 -14.94
C VAL A 352 -7.58 -20.34 -14.65
N THR A 353 -7.81 -21.35 -13.81
CA THR A 353 -6.74 -22.29 -13.43
C THR A 353 -6.32 -23.21 -14.57
N GLY A 354 -5.21 -23.93 -14.39
CA GLY A 354 -4.76 -24.98 -15.32
C GLY A 354 -5.79 -26.10 -15.56
N ASP A 355 -6.71 -26.31 -14.62
CA ASP A 355 -7.88 -27.21 -14.75
C ASP A 355 -9.09 -26.58 -15.48
N GLY A 356 -8.96 -25.33 -15.96
CA GLY A 356 -10.04 -24.57 -16.59
C GLY A 356 -11.06 -23.97 -15.60
N ILE A 357 -10.73 -23.85 -14.32
CA ILE A 357 -11.66 -23.34 -13.30
C ILE A 357 -11.54 -21.81 -13.22
N TYR A 358 -12.58 -21.11 -13.70
CA TYR A 358 -12.69 -19.66 -13.52
C TYR A 358 -12.90 -19.27 -12.05
N GLY A 359 -12.17 -18.25 -11.61
CA GLY A 359 -12.33 -17.59 -10.32
C GLY A 359 -12.07 -16.09 -10.40
N LYS A 360 -12.51 -15.37 -9.38
CA LYS A 360 -12.41 -13.92 -9.31
C LYS A 360 -12.42 -13.42 -7.87
N GLU A 361 -11.92 -12.21 -7.66
CA GLU A 361 -11.97 -11.50 -6.39
C GLU A 361 -13.39 -10.97 -6.09
N GLU A 362 -13.82 -11.10 -4.84
CA GLU A 362 -15.04 -10.46 -4.29
C GLU A 362 -14.76 -9.73 -2.95
N GLY A 363 -13.49 -9.36 -2.72
CA GLY A 363 -13.02 -8.70 -1.51
C GLY A 363 -13.48 -7.24 -1.35
N THR A 364 -13.00 -6.58 -0.29
CA THR A 364 -13.41 -5.23 0.09
C THR A 364 -12.24 -4.34 0.52
N PHE A 365 -12.42 -3.02 0.37
CA PHE A 365 -11.61 -2.01 1.04
C PHE A 365 -12.43 -1.36 2.15
N THR A 366 -11.83 -1.18 3.32
CA THR A 366 -12.40 -0.45 4.46
C THR A 366 -11.42 0.61 4.90
N VAL A 367 -11.83 1.87 4.83
CA VAL A 367 -11.11 3.00 5.46
C VAL A 367 -11.74 3.24 6.84
N THR A 368 -10.93 3.56 7.85
CA THR A 368 -11.38 3.91 9.19
C THR A 368 -10.46 4.94 9.84
N ALA A 369 -11.02 6.04 10.33
CA ALA A 369 -10.33 7.02 11.16
C ALA A 369 -10.98 7.11 12.54
N THR A 370 -10.17 7.18 13.60
CA THR A 370 -10.65 7.40 14.98
C THR A 370 -10.14 8.75 15.47
N THR A 371 -11.07 9.58 15.94
CA THR A 371 -10.87 10.98 16.25
C THR A 371 -11.43 11.30 17.64
N GLY A 372 -11.18 12.50 18.16
CA GLY A 372 -11.84 12.97 19.38
C GLY A 372 -13.38 13.05 19.27
N TRP A 373 -13.90 13.19 18.06
CA TRP A 373 -15.35 13.33 17.81
C TRP A 373 -16.06 11.98 17.62
N GLY A 374 -15.34 10.92 17.25
CA GLY A 374 -15.88 9.59 16.96
C GLY A 374 -14.97 8.75 16.05
N THR A 375 -15.40 7.53 15.75
CA THR A 375 -14.78 6.67 14.72
C THR A 375 -15.65 6.70 13.46
N PHE A 376 -15.04 7.06 12.34
CA PHE A 376 -15.67 7.11 11.02
C PHE A 376 -15.12 5.96 10.18
N THR A 377 -16.01 5.19 9.54
CA THR A 377 -15.66 4.01 8.75
C THR A 377 -16.43 4.03 7.43
N THR A 378 -15.80 3.63 6.33
CA THR A 378 -16.47 3.41 5.06
C THR A 378 -15.88 2.18 4.37
N THR A 379 -16.75 1.25 4.00
CA THR A 379 -16.41 -0.03 3.36
C THR A 379 -17.05 -0.09 1.97
N VAL A 380 -16.26 -0.47 0.97
CA VAL A 380 -16.71 -0.68 -0.41
C VAL A 380 -16.19 -2.01 -0.96
N PRO A 381 -16.84 -2.63 -1.97
CA PRO A 381 -16.24 -3.70 -2.74
C PRO A 381 -14.90 -3.26 -3.34
N ALA A 382 -13.93 -4.16 -3.38
CA ALA A 382 -12.70 -3.94 -4.12
C ALA A 382 -13.02 -3.84 -5.62
N VAL A 383 -12.48 -2.83 -6.30
CA VAL A 383 -12.61 -2.69 -7.75
C VAL A 383 -11.38 -3.26 -8.44
N TRP A 384 -11.58 -3.76 -9.65
CA TRP A 384 -10.52 -4.30 -10.50
C TRP A 384 -9.90 -3.17 -11.32
N ALA A 385 -9.29 -2.20 -10.62
CA ALA A 385 -8.61 -1.05 -11.21
C ALA A 385 -7.40 -0.65 -10.34
N PRO A 386 -6.32 -0.08 -10.93
CA PRO A 386 -5.11 0.28 -10.17
C PRO A 386 -5.30 1.27 -9.03
N ILE A 387 -6.32 2.12 -9.12
CA ILE A 387 -6.64 3.17 -8.15
C ILE A 387 -8.11 3.06 -7.77
N THR A 388 -8.37 2.99 -6.46
CA THR A 388 -9.71 3.04 -5.86
C THR A 388 -9.83 4.26 -4.97
N ASN A 389 -10.93 5.02 -5.03
CA ASN A 389 -11.19 6.09 -4.07
C ASN A 389 -12.23 5.65 -3.02
N VAL A 390 -11.91 5.82 -1.74
CA VAL A 390 -12.75 5.42 -0.59
C VAL A 390 -12.75 6.54 0.45
N ASP A 391 -13.55 7.57 0.18
CA ASP A 391 -13.72 8.70 1.11
C ASP A 391 -14.55 8.28 2.35
N LEU A 392 -14.11 8.74 3.53
CA LEU A 392 -14.90 8.65 4.74
C LEU A 392 -16.07 9.63 4.69
N GLN A 393 -17.24 9.15 5.12
CA GLN A 393 -18.34 10.02 5.51
C GLN A 393 -17.97 10.75 6.81
N LEU A 394 -17.92 12.08 6.76
CA LEU A 394 -17.56 12.95 7.89
C LEU A 394 -18.76 13.81 8.32
N PRO A 395 -18.82 14.23 9.59
CA PRO A 395 -19.72 15.29 10.05
C PRO A 395 -19.20 16.66 9.61
N VAL A 396 -20.08 17.66 9.59
CA VAL A 396 -19.72 19.08 9.37
C VAL A 396 -20.41 19.90 10.44
N ILE A 397 -19.67 20.34 11.45
CA ILE A 397 -20.22 20.97 12.66
C ILE A 397 -20.14 22.49 12.54
N GLU A 398 -21.29 23.14 12.68
CA GLU A 398 -21.44 24.59 12.58
C GLU A 398 -22.31 25.12 13.73
N VAL A 399 -21.93 26.25 14.32
CA VAL A 399 -22.82 27.01 15.21
C VAL A 399 -23.62 27.96 14.34
N VAL A 400 -24.93 27.77 14.24
CA VAL A 400 -25.80 28.51 13.29
C VAL A 400 -26.54 29.69 13.93
N ALA A 401 -26.69 29.71 15.25
CA ALA A 401 -27.30 30.83 15.97
C ALA A 401 -26.80 30.96 17.42
N ILE A 402 -26.81 32.19 17.94
CA ILE A 402 -26.55 32.53 19.35
C ILE A 402 -27.63 33.53 19.79
N GLU A 403 -28.57 33.07 20.61
CA GLU A 403 -29.66 33.89 21.15
C GLU A 403 -29.40 34.21 22.63
N VAL A 404 -29.19 35.49 22.93
CA VAL A 404 -29.06 35.98 24.31
C VAL A 404 -30.44 36.30 24.90
N GLN A 405 -30.66 35.96 26.17
CA GLN A 405 -31.94 36.17 26.87
C GLN A 405 -32.35 37.66 26.88
N ASP A 406 -31.39 38.53 27.15
CA ASP A 406 -31.57 39.98 27.28
C ASP A 406 -30.36 40.71 26.68
N ARG A 407 -30.56 41.95 26.22
CA ARG A 407 -29.49 42.77 25.61
C ARG A 407 -28.76 43.70 26.59
N THR A 408 -29.11 43.60 27.87
CA THR A 408 -28.51 44.35 28.98
C THR A 408 -28.34 43.42 30.16
N ALA A 409 -27.15 43.38 30.77
CA ALA A 409 -26.85 42.46 31.86
C ALA A 409 -25.96 43.10 32.94
N THR A 410 -26.03 42.58 34.16
CA THR A 410 -25.22 43.07 35.29
C THR A 410 -23.83 42.45 35.26
N VAL A 411 -22.78 43.26 35.43
CA VAL A 411 -21.40 42.77 35.56
C VAL A 411 -21.28 41.79 36.72
N ASN A 412 -20.63 40.64 36.48
CA ASN A 412 -20.54 39.47 37.37
C ASN A 412 -21.85 38.70 37.67
N GLU A 413 -22.97 39.02 37.04
CA GLU A 413 -24.16 38.14 37.02
C GLU A 413 -24.19 37.25 35.77
N SER A 414 -25.02 36.21 35.80
CA SER A 414 -25.13 35.21 34.73
C SER A 414 -26.31 35.51 33.80
N LEU A 415 -26.03 35.78 32.53
CA LEU A 415 -26.99 35.93 31.45
C LEU A 415 -27.27 34.59 30.78
N GLY A 416 -28.54 34.25 30.55
CA GLY A 416 -28.90 33.07 29.77
C GLY A 416 -28.60 33.23 28.27
N VAL A 417 -28.07 32.19 27.64
CA VAL A 417 -27.82 32.12 26.19
C VAL A 417 -28.26 30.76 25.66
N MET A 418 -28.87 30.73 24.49
CA MET A 418 -29.15 29.52 23.72
C MET A 418 -28.27 29.50 22.47
N LEU A 419 -27.48 28.44 22.29
CA LEU A 419 -26.80 28.18 21.02
C LEU A 419 -27.69 27.27 20.18
N THR A 420 -27.68 27.45 18.86
CA THR A 420 -28.12 26.41 17.92
C THR A 420 -26.91 25.87 17.16
N VAL A 421 -26.71 24.56 17.23
CA VAL A 421 -25.62 23.85 16.56
C VAL A 421 -26.23 22.94 15.49
N ALA A 422 -25.63 22.87 14.31
CA ALA A 422 -26.01 21.93 13.25
C ALA A 422 -24.87 20.98 12.90
N ASN A 423 -25.24 19.78 12.44
CA ASN A 423 -24.36 18.90 11.70
C ASN A 423 -24.88 18.82 10.26
N SER A 424 -24.28 19.57 9.34
CA SER A 424 -24.63 19.57 7.91
C SER A 424 -23.92 18.46 7.12
N GLY A 425 -23.08 17.66 7.78
CA GLY A 425 -22.37 16.52 7.21
C GLY A 425 -23.19 15.25 7.09
N THR A 426 -22.52 14.18 6.68
CA THR A 426 -23.14 12.89 6.32
C THR A 426 -22.99 11.80 7.39
N ALA A 427 -22.05 11.97 8.32
CA ALA A 427 -21.88 11.08 9.47
C ALA A 427 -22.35 11.73 10.79
N ASP A 428 -22.73 10.89 11.75
CA ASP A 428 -23.06 11.32 13.11
C ASP A 428 -21.79 11.77 13.85
N ALA A 429 -21.92 12.80 14.70
CA ALA A 429 -20.83 13.34 15.50
C ALA A 429 -21.11 13.13 16.99
N PRO A 430 -20.70 12.01 17.60
CA PRO A 430 -21.03 11.73 18.99
C PRO A 430 -20.35 12.65 20.01
N SER A 431 -19.12 13.14 19.74
CA SER A 431 -18.31 13.89 20.71
C SER A 431 -17.61 15.20 20.23
N PRO A 432 -18.17 16.05 19.34
CA PRO A 432 -17.58 17.37 19.11
C PRO A 432 -17.57 18.25 20.38
N VAL A 433 -16.64 19.20 20.38
CA VAL A 433 -16.44 20.17 21.47
C VAL A 433 -16.49 21.56 20.88
N LEU A 434 -17.30 22.43 21.48
CA LEU A 434 -17.38 23.84 21.12
C LEU A 434 -16.81 24.72 22.24
N GLU A 435 -16.26 25.87 21.87
CA GLU A 435 -15.84 26.93 22.78
C GLU A 435 -16.56 28.25 22.41
N CYS A 436 -16.72 29.12 23.39
CA CYS A 436 -17.20 30.49 23.19
C CYS A 436 -16.13 31.50 23.61
N THR A 437 -15.95 32.55 22.82
CA THR A 437 -14.95 33.60 23.04
C THR A 437 -15.58 35.00 23.04
N VAL A 438 -14.89 35.95 23.68
CA VAL A 438 -15.20 37.39 23.65
C VAL A 438 -13.94 38.14 23.24
N GLY A 439 -13.92 38.64 22.00
CA GLY A 439 -12.76 39.36 21.46
C GLY A 439 -11.54 38.49 21.13
N GLY A 440 -11.72 37.16 21.04
CA GLY A 440 -10.67 36.18 20.77
C GLY A 440 -10.17 35.41 22.00
N GLU A 441 -10.50 35.86 23.20
CA GLU A 441 -10.19 35.18 24.47
C GLU A 441 -11.38 34.33 24.94
N ALA A 442 -11.12 33.20 25.61
CA ALA A 442 -12.15 32.31 26.14
C ALA A 442 -13.12 33.02 27.11
N ALA A 443 -14.43 32.79 26.95
CA ALA A 443 -15.47 33.46 27.71
C ALA A 443 -15.76 32.78 29.07
N ASP A 444 -16.20 33.54 30.07
CA ASP A 444 -16.80 32.98 31.32
C ASP A 444 -18.21 32.45 31.00
N THR A 445 -18.26 31.28 30.36
CA THR A 445 -19.48 30.50 30.14
C THR A 445 -19.54 29.27 31.04
N SER A 446 -20.77 28.86 31.37
CA SER A 446 -21.08 27.59 32.03
C SER A 446 -22.04 26.77 31.16
N PRO A 447 -21.61 25.62 30.62
CA PRO A 447 -20.24 25.09 30.65
C PRO A 447 -19.25 25.95 29.83
N SER A 448 -17.96 25.85 30.15
CA SER A 448 -16.89 26.60 29.45
C SER A 448 -16.45 25.90 28.15
N TYR A 449 -16.35 24.57 28.20
CA TYR A 449 -16.25 23.70 27.01
C TYR A 449 -17.54 22.93 26.83
N ILE A 450 -18.14 23.01 25.65
CA ILE A 450 -19.47 22.46 25.35
C ILE A 450 -19.26 21.12 24.64
N GLN A 451 -19.20 20.03 25.42
CA GLN A 451 -19.09 18.67 24.89
C GLN A 451 -20.46 18.15 24.45
N LEU A 452 -20.71 18.07 23.15
CA LEU A 452 -21.99 17.65 22.56
C LEU A 452 -22.41 16.23 22.97
N SER A 453 -21.46 15.36 23.32
CA SER A 453 -21.71 14.03 23.91
C SER A 453 -22.56 14.09 25.20
N THR A 454 -22.46 15.17 25.99
CA THR A 454 -23.28 15.40 27.20
C THR A 454 -24.77 15.56 26.86
N TYR A 455 -25.06 15.99 25.63
CA TYR A 455 -26.41 16.21 25.10
C TYR A 455 -26.87 15.09 24.16
N GLY A 456 -26.05 14.04 23.99
CA GLY A 456 -26.34 12.86 23.16
C GLY A 456 -25.61 12.78 21.82
N GLY A 457 -24.74 13.75 21.51
CA GLY A 457 -24.10 13.88 20.19
C GLY A 457 -25.02 14.53 19.15
N LEU A 458 -24.49 14.79 17.95
CA LEU A 458 -25.22 15.48 16.88
C LEU A 458 -25.28 14.63 15.60
N ALA A 459 -26.46 14.09 15.33
CA ALA A 459 -26.70 13.20 14.19
C ALA A 459 -26.57 13.93 12.83
N ALA A 460 -26.26 13.19 11.77
CA ALA A 460 -26.14 13.72 10.41
C ALA A 460 -27.42 14.48 9.96
N GLY A 461 -27.24 15.67 9.39
CA GLY A 461 -28.34 16.54 8.94
C GLY A 461 -29.25 17.10 10.05
N SER A 462 -28.82 17.06 11.32
CA SER A 462 -29.66 17.47 12.47
C SER A 462 -29.19 18.79 13.12
N GLN A 463 -30.06 19.35 13.98
CA GLN A 463 -29.77 20.54 14.78
C GLN A 463 -30.11 20.31 16.25
N MET A 464 -29.41 21.01 17.14
CA MET A 464 -29.58 20.95 18.59
C MET A 464 -29.53 22.35 19.22
N GLU A 465 -30.44 22.62 20.14
CA GLU A 465 -30.43 23.78 21.03
C GLU A 465 -29.64 23.46 22.30
N ILE A 466 -28.65 24.29 22.65
CA ILE A 466 -27.80 24.12 23.84
C ILE A 466 -27.92 25.35 24.75
N PRO A 467 -28.50 25.21 25.96
CA PRO A 467 -28.53 26.30 26.93
C PRO A 467 -27.20 26.40 27.69
N LEU A 468 -26.68 27.62 27.80
CA LEU A 468 -25.54 27.97 28.65
C LEU A 468 -25.81 29.28 29.41
N THR A 469 -24.97 29.61 30.38
CA THR A 469 -24.93 30.96 30.96
C THR A 469 -23.61 31.64 30.67
N TRP A 470 -23.64 32.90 30.22
CA TRP A 470 -22.48 33.76 30.01
C TRP A 470 -22.39 34.84 31.11
N ARG A 471 -21.18 35.19 31.52
CA ARG A 471 -20.86 36.21 32.52
C ARG A 471 -19.77 37.14 31.95
N MET A 472 -19.77 38.41 32.35
CA MET A 472 -18.66 39.32 32.08
C MET A 472 -18.15 39.99 33.37
N PRO A 473 -16.81 40.11 33.56
CA PRO A 473 -16.21 40.81 34.71
C PRO A 473 -16.05 42.32 34.50
N SER A 474 -16.29 42.83 33.29
CA SER A 474 -16.13 44.24 32.87
C SER A 474 -17.42 44.86 32.38
N ASP A 475 -17.56 46.18 32.56
CA ASP A 475 -18.60 46.97 31.91
C ASP A 475 -18.27 47.26 30.43
N GLY A 476 -19.30 47.48 29.62
CA GLY A 476 -19.16 47.84 28.21
C GLY A 476 -20.07 47.04 27.27
N ALA A 477 -19.92 47.29 25.98
CA ALA A 477 -20.56 46.51 24.93
C ALA A 477 -19.68 45.29 24.59
N HIS A 478 -20.21 44.09 24.78
CA HIS A 478 -19.52 42.84 24.49
C HIS A 478 -20.36 41.94 23.58
N VAL A 479 -19.69 41.09 22.82
CA VAL A 479 -20.31 40.15 21.89
C VAL A 479 -19.69 38.78 22.10
N LEU A 480 -20.54 37.76 22.24
CA LEU A 480 -20.13 36.37 22.34
C LEU A 480 -20.07 35.78 20.92
N ALA A 481 -18.94 35.17 20.57
CA ALA A 481 -18.84 34.26 19.42
C ALA A 481 -18.68 32.84 19.93
N CYS A 482 -19.22 31.85 19.23
CA CYS A 482 -19.03 30.43 19.57
C CYS A 482 -18.79 29.60 18.30
N GLY A 483 -17.93 28.60 18.40
CA GLY A 483 -17.57 27.73 17.28
C GLY A 483 -17.01 26.40 17.76
N VAL A 484 -16.59 25.56 16.82
CA VAL A 484 -15.76 24.39 17.09
C VAL A 484 -14.47 24.84 17.80
N ILE A 485 -14.00 24.08 18.78
CA ILE A 485 -12.69 24.31 19.40
C ILE A 485 -11.56 24.06 18.38
N ASP A 486 -10.48 24.81 18.47
CA ASP A 486 -9.24 24.63 17.69
C ASP A 486 -8.88 23.13 17.56
N LEU A 487 -8.80 22.65 16.31
CA LEU A 487 -8.54 21.25 15.99
C LEU A 487 -7.04 20.91 15.86
N SER A 488 -6.14 21.87 16.08
CA SER A 488 -4.69 21.67 15.98
C SER A 488 -4.17 20.58 16.93
N GLY A 489 -3.25 19.76 16.42
CA GLY A 489 -2.74 18.57 17.10
C GLY A 489 -3.73 17.40 17.17
N THR A 490 -4.93 17.50 16.57
CA THR A 490 -5.89 16.38 16.48
C THR A 490 -5.85 15.73 15.09
N PRO A 491 -6.33 14.48 14.93
CA PRO A 491 -6.46 13.85 13.61
C PRO A 491 -7.37 14.61 12.63
N LEU A 492 -8.18 15.57 13.09
CA LEU A 492 -9.06 16.38 12.24
C LEU A 492 -8.39 17.66 11.71
N GLU A 493 -7.21 18.05 12.21
CA GLU A 493 -6.47 19.25 11.77
C GLU A 493 -6.28 19.28 10.24
N ALA A 494 -5.87 18.15 9.66
CA ALA A 494 -5.60 18.03 8.23
C ALA A 494 -6.87 18.01 7.34
N VAL A 495 -8.07 18.06 7.94
CA VAL A 495 -9.36 18.08 7.26
C VAL A 495 -10.33 19.11 7.86
N GLU A 496 -9.82 20.15 8.54
CA GLU A 496 -10.62 21.15 9.26
C GLU A 496 -11.68 21.81 8.35
N ASP A 497 -11.27 22.29 7.16
CA ASP A 497 -12.13 22.80 6.07
C ASP A 497 -13.26 21.84 5.63
N MET A 498 -13.15 20.54 5.95
CA MET A 498 -14.12 19.51 5.61
C MET A 498 -15.05 19.12 6.76
N VAL A 499 -14.79 19.57 8.00
CA VAL A 499 -15.54 19.16 9.20
C VAL A 499 -16.07 20.30 10.06
N THR A 500 -15.70 21.54 9.76
CA THR A 500 -16.25 22.77 10.36
C THR A 500 -16.37 23.87 9.32
N SER A 501 -17.27 24.85 9.56
CA SER A 501 -17.29 26.09 8.79
C SER A 501 -16.45 27.15 9.52
N ASP A 502 -15.36 27.61 8.90
CA ASP A 502 -14.25 28.41 9.48
C ASP A 502 -14.59 29.82 10.04
N THR A 503 -15.85 30.10 10.38
CA THR A 503 -16.21 31.25 11.20
C THR A 503 -17.36 30.90 12.15
N GLY A 504 -17.05 30.75 13.44
CA GLY A 504 -18.07 30.62 14.48
C GLY A 504 -19.04 31.82 14.49
N VAL A 505 -20.34 31.58 14.63
CA VAL A 505 -21.34 32.65 14.57
C VAL A 505 -21.14 33.63 15.72
N THR A 506 -21.26 34.91 15.38
CA THR A 506 -21.21 36.04 16.32
C THR A 506 -22.62 36.41 16.76
N GLY A 507 -22.88 36.39 18.07
CA GLY A 507 -24.19 36.68 18.65
C GLY A 507 -24.56 38.17 18.66
N ALA A 508 -25.66 38.49 19.34
CA ALA A 508 -26.07 39.87 19.54
C ALA A 508 -25.20 40.59 20.57
N GLU A 509 -24.86 41.85 20.31
CA GLU A 509 -24.19 42.73 21.27
C GLU A 509 -25.05 42.92 22.54
N VAL A 510 -24.42 42.70 23.70
CA VAL A 510 -24.99 42.89 25.05
C VAL A 510 -24.25 44.02 25.75
N SER A 511 -24.99 44.94 26.35
CA SER A 511 -24.44 46.01 27.20
C SER A 511 -24.37 45.55 28.65
N TRP A 512 -23.15 45.45 29.17
CA TRP A 512 -22.87 45.09 30.55
C TRP A 512 -22.65 46.33 31.40
N THR A 513 -23.33 46.41 32.55
CA THR A 513 -23.23 47.52 33.51
C THR A 513 -23.06 46.99 34.92
N TYR A 514 -22.24 47.63 35.76
CA TYR A 514 -22.27 47.34 37.20
C TYR A 514 -23.67 47.55 37.76
N ALA A 515 -24.06 46.75 38.76
CA ALA A 515 -25.26 47.03 39.53
C ALA A 515 -25.16 48.45 40.09
N GLU A 516 -26.26 49.22 40.05
CA GLU A 516 -26.30 50.47 40.82
C GLU A 516 -26.05 50.12 42.29
N GLU A 517 -25.02 50.73 42.89
CA GLU A 517 -24.84 50.67 44.34
C GLU A 517 -26.05 51.36 44.98
N VAL A 518 -27.06 50.57 45.32
CA VAL A 518 -28.11 50.99 46.25
C VAL A 518 -27.38 51.27 47.56
N GLU A 519 -27.15 52.55 47.85
CA GLU A 519 -26.86 53.00 49.21
C GLU A 519 -28.08 52.67 50.08
N GLU A 520 -28.18 51.41 50.52
CA GLU A 520 -28.87 51.03 51.75
C GLU A 520 -28.09 51.64 52.93
N ALA A 521 -28.11 52.97 53.00
CA ALA A 521 -27.51 53.77 54.06
C ALA A 521 -28.00 53.17 55.39
N PRO A 522 -27.13 52.53 56.18
CA PRO A 522 -27.56 51.53 57.14
C PRO A 522 -28.42 52.18 58.22
N TRP A 523 -29.73 52.00 58.09
CA TRP A 523 -30.76 52.57 58.95
C TRP A 523 -30.62 52.05 60.39
N VAL A 524 -29.99 50.89 60.57
CA VAL A 524 -29.47 50.36 61.84
C VAL A 524 -28.47 51.33 62.50
N THR A 525 -27.50 51.87 61.76
CA THR A 525 -26.51 52.83 62.27
C THR A 525 -27.16 54.16 62.64
N VAL A 526 -28.12 54.63 61.85
CA VAL A 526 -28.92 55.84 62.17
C VAL A 526 -29.78 55.62 63.42
N LEU A 527 -30.42 54.46 63.55
CA LEU A 527 -31.21 54.07 64.73
C LEU A 527 -30.35 53.96 65.99
N ILE A 528 -29.15 53.36 65.89
CA ILE A 528 -28.19 53.28 67.01
C ILE A 528 -27.74 54.68 67.42
N ALA A 529 -27.33 55.53 66.47
CA ALA A 529 -26.92 56.90 66.75
C ALA A 529 -28.04 57.72 67.41
N LEU A 530 -29.27 57.60 66.91
CA LEU A 530 -30.45 58.29 67.46
C LEU A 530 -30.84 57.76 68.86
N THR A 531 -30.68 56.45 69.10
CA THR A 531 -30.88 55.83 70.43
C THR A 531 -29.83 56.30 71.44
N VAL A 532 -28.55 56.30 71.06
CA VAL A 532 -27.45 56.81 71.89
C VAL A 532 -27.62 58.30 72.18
N PHE A 533 -28.05 59.09 71.20
CA PHE A 533 -28.33 60.52 71.39
C PHE A 533 -29.48 60.76 72.37
N LEU A 534 -30.61 60.05 72.23
CA LEU A 534 -31.74 60.14 73.15
C LEU A 534 -31.37 59.72 74.58
N LEU A 535 -30.58 58.66 74.74
CA LEU A 535 -30.08 58.22 76.06
C LEU A 535 -29.07 59.22 76.66
N GLY A 536 -28.19 59.81 75.85
CA GLY A 536 -27.25 60.85 76.28
C GLY A 536 -27.95 62.11 76.78
N VAL A 537 -28.96 62.60 76.05
CA VAL A 537 -29.80 63.74 76.47
C VAL A 537 -30.56 63.43 77.76
N ALA A 538 -31.07 62.20 77.93
CA ALA A 538 -31.72 61.77 79.16
C ALA A 538 -30.75 61.62 80.36
N GLY A 539 -29.48 61.27 80.11
CA GLY A 539 -28.44 61.18 81.14
C GLY A 539 -28.04 62.54 81.71
N ILE A 540 -27.75 63.51 80.83
CA ILE A 540 -27.33 64.86 81.22
C ILE A 540 -28.40 65.56 82.09
N ALA A 541 -29.69 65.30 81.81
CA ALA A 541 -30.81 65.82 82.60
C ALA A 541 -30.87 65.31 84.06
N ARG A 542 -30.16 64.23 84.43
CA ARG A 542 -30.12 63.71 85.81
C ARG A 542 -28.87 64.13 86.60
N VAL A 543 -27.77 64.46 85.94
CA VAL A 543 -26.49 64.80 86.60
C VAL A 543 -26.46 66.24 87.14
N ALA A 544 -27.44 67.08 86.78
CA ALA A 544 -27.61 68.42 87.35
C ALA A 544 -28.28 68.46 88.75
N GLY A 545 -28.76 67.32 89.27
CA GLY A 545 -29.71 67.27 90.40
C GLY A 545 -29.13 67.08 91.81
N ALA A 546 -27.86 66.69 91.96
CA ALA A 546 -27.30 66.32 93.27
C ALA A 546 -25.83 66.74 93.44
N ARG A 547 -25.61 67.88 94.10
CA ARG A 547 -24.32 68.25 94.72
C ARG A 547 -24.50 68.33 96.24
N ALA A 548 -24.00 67.30 96.93
CA ALA A 548 -23.67 67.28 98.36
C ALA A 548 -23.06 65.90 98.67
N ASN A 549 -22.02 65.72 99.48
CA ASN A 549 -20.91 66.58 99.95
C ASN A 549 -19.94 65.64 100.72
N VAL A 550 -18.75 66.10 101.12
CA VAL A 550 -17.75 65.34 101.96
C VAL A 550 -17.00 64.25 101.15
N GLU A 551 -15.69 64.31 100.85
CA GLU A 551 -14.44 64.71 101.58
C GLU A 551 -13.96 63.60 102.57
N ASP A 552 -12.69 63.31 102.91
CA ASP A 552 -11.29 63.44 102.39
C ASP A 552 -10.47 62.36 103.18
N GLU A 553 -9.16 62.03 103.06
CA GLU A 553 -8.00 62.35 102.17
C GLU A 553 -7.74 61.19 101.14
N GLU A 554 -6.77 61.09 100.21
CA GLU A 554 -5.50 61.75 99.77
C GLU A 554 -4.13 61.29 100.37
N ASP A 555 -3.31 60.56 99.56
CA ASP A 555 -1.84 60.22 99.64
C ASP A 555 -1.46 59.54 98.28
N GLU A 556 -0.63 60.06 97.36
CA GLU A 556 0.86 60.24 97.32
C GLU A 556 1.70 58.93 97.41
N GLU A 557 2.75 58.67 96.61
CA GLU A 557 3.28 59.27 95.36
C GLU A 557 4.05 58.18 94.51
N ALA A 558 4.88 58.54 93.52
CA ALA A 558 5.39 57.60 92.49
C ALA A 558 6.83 57.05 92.70
N ALA A 559 7.09 55.77 92.35
CA ALA A 559 8.45 55.20 92.28
C ALA A 559 8.65 53.96 91.35
N SER A 560 9.77 53.98 90.62
CA SER A 560 10.64 52.91 90.05
C SER A 560 10.25 51.41 89.96
N SER A 561 10.64 50.78 88.84
CA SER A 561 10.77 49.32 88.62
C SER A 561 11.88 48.62 89.43
N PRO A 562 11.87 47.28 89.49
CA PRO A 562 12.95 46.43 88.92
C PRO A 562 12.44 45.55 87.74
N GLU A 563 13.23 45.24 86.70
CA GLU A 563 14.25 44.17 86.57
C GLU A 563 13.68 42.73 86.60
N ASP A 564 13.73 42.04 85.43
CA ASP A 564 14.54 40.84 85.08
C ASP A 564 14.55 39.62 86.06
N ASP A 565 14.77 38.34 85.71
CA ASP A 565 15.25 37.57 84.52
C ASP A 565 14.61 36.12 84.67
N VAL A 566 14.76 35.02 83.91
CA VAL A 566 15.71 34.60 82.87
C VAL A 566 15.28 33.33 82.09
N LYS A 567 15.67 33.21 80.80
CA LYS A 567 15.81 31.96 79.97
C LYS A 567 14.51 31.15 79.67
N GLN A 568 14.47 30.28 78.63
CA GLN A 568 15.56 29.59 77.91
C GLN A 568 15.36 29.50 76.37
N TYR A 569 16.48 29.50 75.64
CA TYR A 569 16.68 29.39 74.16
C TYR A 569 17.54 28.11 73.85
N PRO A 570 18.13 27.93 72.64
CA PRO A 570 17.58 27.65 71.29
C PRO A 570 18.02 26.22 70.81
N GLU A 571 18.07 25.78 69.54
CA GLU A 571 18.90 26.13 68.34
C GLU A 571 18.23 25.48 67.08
N THR A 572 18.02 26.13 65.91
CA THR A 572 18.93 26.47 64.76
C THR A 572 19.55 25.23 64.04
N VAL A 573 19.80 25.16 62.72
CA VAL A 573 19.99 26.15 61.63
C VAL A 573 19.41 25.62 60.28
N VAL A 574 19.22 26.53 59.31
CA VAL A 574 19.33 26.46 57.83
C VAL A 574 20.65 25.74 57.36
N ASP A 575 21.02 25.45 56.10
CA ASP A 575 20.71 26.00 54.75
C ASP A 575 21.06 24.97 53.62
N ALA A 576 20.95 25.34 52.33
CA ALA A 576 21.35 24.53 51.13
C ALA A 576 22.61 25.10 50.40
N PRO A 577 23.10 24.65 49.20
CA PRO A 577 22.77 23.52 48.29
C PRO A 577 24.03 22.74 47.74
N SER A 578 23.95 22.18 46.50
CA SER A 578 25.00 21.95 45.44
C SER A 578 25.62 20.56 45.11
N GLU A 579 25.44 20.17 43.82
CA GLU A 579 26.40 19.57 42.83
C GLU A 579 26.92 18.09 42.84
N GLU A 580 27.08 17.57 41.58
CA GLU A 580 27.84 16.42 41.01
C GLU A 580 27.71 14.98 41.59
N ALA A 581 27.33 13.97 40.80
CA ALA A 581 28.15 13.02 40.00
C ALA A 581 29.09 12.11 40.84
N THR A 582 29.21 10.78 40.65
CA THR A 582 29.58 10.05 39.41
C THR A 582 29.18 8.54 39.49
N GLU A 583 29.56 7.74 38.48
CA GLU A 583 29.33 6.30 38.20
C GLU A 583 29.72 5.28 39.29
N GLU A 584 29.07 4.09 39.28
CA GLU A 584 29.73 2.77 39.12
C GLU A 584 28.70 1.63 38.89
N GLU A 585 29.10 0.51 38.26
CA GLU A 585 28.28 -0.67 37.95
C GLU A 585 28.46 -1.83 39.00
N PRO A 586 28.35 -3.15 38.66
CA PRO A 586 27.12 -3.92 38.74
C PRO A 586 27.18 -5.08 39.78
N SER A 587 26.16 -5.93 39.83
CA SER A 587 26.25 -7.22 40.53
C SER A 587 25.43 -8.34 39.86
N ASP A 588 26.11 -9.40 39.42
CA ASP A 588 25.51 -10.59 38.81
C ASP A 588 24.76 -11.50 39.79
N VAL A 589 23.74 -12.20 39.29
CA VAL A 589 23.39 -13.57 39.72
C VAL A 589 22.98 -14.37 38.47
N GLU A 590 23.50 -15.60 38.33
CA GLU A 590 23.39 -16.41 37.11
C GLU A 590 22.05 -17.15 36.93
N ALA A 591 21.70 -17.33 35.65
CA ALA A 591 21.15 -18.52 34.99
C ALA A 591 20.15 -19.45 35.70
N THR A 592 19.03 -19.69 35.00
CA THR A 592 18.56 -21.06 34.72
C THR A 592 18.35 -21.22 33.21
N SER A 593 18.63 -22.42 32.69
CA SER A 593 18.63 -22.72 31.26
C SER A 593 17.25 -23.17 30.76
N GLY A 594 16.79 -22.58 29.65
CA GLY A 594 15.79 -23.14 28.75
C GLY A 594 16.41 -23.28 27.36
N GLU A 595 16.17 -24.41 26.71
CA GLU A 595 16.51 -24.63 25.30
C GLU A 595 15.27 -24.23 24.48
N ASP A 596 15.39 -23.21 23.64
CA ASP A 596 14.40 -22.85 22.61
C ASP A 596 15.10 -22.88 21.24
N GLU A 597 14.43 -23.45 20.25
CA GLU A 597 15.04 -23.87 18.98
C GLU A 597 15.12 -22.73 17.95
N GLU A 598 16.18 -22.71 17.13
CA GLU A 598 16.23 -21.85 15.95
C GLU A 598 15.18 -22.31 14.94
N ALA A 599 14.04 -21.60 14.90
CA ALA A 599 13.02 -21.79 13.88
C ALA A 599 13.56 -21.29 12.51
N THR A 600 14.21 -22.18 11.78
CA THR A 600 14.61 -21.94 10.39
C THR A 600 13.39 -21.85 9.48
N GLU A 601 13.35 -20.85 8.61
CA GLU A 601 12.29 -20.71 7.60
C GLU A 601 12.40 -21.87 6.59
N VAL A 602 11.39 -22.74 6.58
CA VAL A 602 11.25 -23.84 5.61
C VAL A 602 10.42 -23.35 4.43
N ALA A 603 10.91 -23.57 3.21
CA ALA A 603 10.21 -23.17 1.99
C ALA A 603 8.91 -23.97 1.76
N PRO A 604 7.85 -23.37 1.17
CA PRO A 604 6.47 -23.87 1.27
C PRO A 604 6.10 -24.92 0.19
N TRP A 605 6.97 -25.89 -0.07
CA TRP A 605 6.84 -26.83 -1.21
C TRP A 605 6.46 -28.28 -0.83
N ASP A 606 5.96 -28.52 0.39
CA ASP A 606 5.39 -29.79 0.84
C ASP A 606 3.99 -29.60 1.44
N GLU A 607 3.12 -30.61 1.25
CA GLU A 607 1.73 -30.74 1.74
C GLU A 607 0.61 -29.88 1.08
N ALA A 608 0.28 -30.18 -0.18
CA ALA A 608 -1.08 -30.06 -0.74
C ALA A 608 -1.36 -31.12 -1.83
#